data_AF-A0A5B7G694-F1
#
_entry.id   AF-A0A5B7G694-F1
#
_cell.length_a   1.000
_cell.length_b   1.000
_cell.length_c   1.000
_cell.angle_alpha   90.00
_cell.angle_beta   90.00
_cell.angle_gamma   90.00
#
_symmetry.space_group_name_H-M   'P 1'
#
loop_
_entity.id
_entity.type
_entity.pdbx_description
1 polymer ?
#
loop_
_entity_poly.entity_id
_entity_poly.type
_entity_poly.pdbx_seq_one_letter_code
_entity_poly.pdbx_strand_id
1 'polypeptide(L)'
;MCFADLRQLLDLFMTEDWSTYLHDYGSENSKYLRVSPHNAIIVVEKLREGEKRGMFSILKRSDKKKLLETVLKQLKQLTQQHAS
;
A
#
# COMPACT_ATOMS: atom_id res chain seq x y z
N MET A 1 6.08 12.08 18.08
CA MET A 1 4.90 11.30 18.52
C MET A 1 5.24 9.82 18.44
N CYS A 2 4.97 9.04 19.48
CA CYS A 2 5.14 7.59 19.44
C CYS A 2 4.19 6.98 18.37
N PHE A 3 4.64 5.99 17.61
CA PHE A 3 3.85 5.25 16.59
C PHE A 3 3.31 6.06 15.38
N ALA A 4 3.79 7.27 15.11
CA ALA A 4 3.31 8.06 13.97
C ALA A 4 3.40 7.32 12.63
N ASP A 5 4.49 6.58 12.42
CA ASP A 5 4.74 5.82 11.19
C ASP A 5 3.72 4.68 11.02
N LEU A 6 3.41 3.96 12.10
CA LEU A 6 2.37 2.92 12.10
C LEU A 6 0.98 3.50 11.88
N ARG A 7 0.70 4.69 12.44
CA ARG A 7 -0.59 5.36 12.26
C ARG A 7 -0.81 5.76 10.80
N GLN A 8 0.20 6.37 10.16
CA GLN A 8 0.10 6.73 8.75
C GLN A 8 0.01 5.50 7.85
N LEU A 9 0.78 4.44 8.16
CA LEU A 9 0.67 3.17 7.44
C LEU A 9 -0.73 2.59 7.58
N LEU A 10 -1.29 2.52 8.79
CA LEU A 10 -2.63 2.00 9.01
C LEU A 10 -3.70 2.85 8.29
N ASP A 11 -3.58 4.18 8.37
CA ASP A 11 -4.48 5.12 7.69
C ASP A 11 -4.54 4.85 6.18
N LEU A 12 -3.38 4.78 5.52
CA LEU A 12 -3.27 4.48 4.08
C LEU A 12 -4.04 3.22 3.67
N PHE A 13 -3.94 2.15 4.47
CA PHE A 13 -4.60 0.87 4.17
C PHE A 13 -6.08 0.85 4.53
N MET A 14 -6.50 1.64 5.53
CA MET A 14 -7.91 1.73 5.92
C MET A 14 -8.70 2.66 4.98
N THR A 15 -8.08 3.71 4.47
CA THR A 15 -8.70 4.65 3.52
C THR A 15 -8.48 4.27 2.06
N GLU A 16 -7.60 3.29 1.77
CA GLU A 16 -7.19 2.85 0.44
C GLU A 16 -6.71 4.03 -0.46
N ASP A 17 -6.04 5.01 0.16
CA ASP A 17 -5.70 6.31 -0.44
C ASP A 17 -4.39 6.25 -1.25
N TRP A 18 -4.31 5.25 -2.12
CA TRP A 18 -3.12 4.92 -2.90
C TRP A 18 -2.75 6.00 -3.91
N SER A 19 -3.75 6.66 -4.51
CA SER A 19 -3.53 7.71 -5.49
C SER A 19 -2.75 8.88 -4.89
N THR A 20 -3.18 9.37 -3.73
CA THR A 20 -2.47 10.44 -3.01
C THR A 20 -1.09 9.99 -2.57
N TYR A 21 -0.96 8.78 -2.01
CA TYR A 21 0.35 8.27 -1.60
C TYR A 21 1.35 8.18 -2.75
N LEU A 22 0.95 7.60 -3.89
CA LEU A 22 1.84 7.40 -5.03
C LEU A 22 2.17 8.72 -5.75
N HIS A 23 1.21 9.63 -5.88
CA HIS A 23 1.41 10.92 -6.53
C HIS A 23 2.31 11.85 -5.70
N ASP A 24 2.09 11.92 -4.38
CA ASP A 24 2.80 12.84 -3.50
C ASP A 24 4.06 12.22 -2.89
N TYR A 25 4.44 10.99 -3.27
CA TYR A 25 5.63 10.36 -2.70
C TYR A 25 6.89 11.17 -3.01
N GLY A 26 7.71 11.42 -1.98
CA GLY A 26 8.91 12.26 -2.07
C GLY A 26 8.64 13.76 -1.95
N SER A 27 7.37 14.21 -1.89
CA SER A 27 7.01 15.59 -1.60
C SER A 27 7.12 15.90 -0.10
N GLU A 28 7.64 17.07 0.25
CA GLU A 28 7.73 17.55 1.63
C GLU A 28 6.35 17.71 2.30
N ASN A 29 5.31 17.92 1.49
CA ASN A 29 3.92 18.09 1.93
C ASN A 29 3.09 16.79 1.85
N SER A 30 3.74 15.64 1.64
CA SER A 30 3.03 14.35 1.50
C SER A 30 2.26 13.99 2.78
N LYS A 31 0.97 13.65 2.64
CA LYS A 31 0.13 13.15 3.74
C LYS A 31 0.75 11.94 4.45
N TYR A 32 1.46 11.11 3.71
CA TYR A 32 2.04 9.83 4.15
C TYR A 32 3.57 9.87 4.18
N LEU A 33 4.16 11.00 4.55
CA LEU A 33 5.62 11.23 4.57
C LEU A 33 6.41 10.14 5.31
N ARG A 34 5.81 9.46 6.29
CA ARG A 34 6.47 8.43 7.13
C ARG A 34 6.25 7.01 6.63
N VAL A 35 5.43 6.83 5.60
CA VAL A 35 5.17 5.51 5.02
C VAL A 35 6.32 5.15 4.10
N SER A 36 7.10 4.14 4.49
CA SER A 36 8.09 3.53 3.61
C SER A 36 7.40 2.67 2.55
N PRO A 37 7.72 2.80 1.25
CA PRO A 37 7.19 1.93 0.21
C PRO A 37 7.51 0.47 0.47
N HIS A 38 8.65 0.16 1.10
CA HIS A 38 9.02 -1.21 1.45
C HIS A 38 8.02 -1.82 2.45
N ASN A 39 7.64 -1.07 3.49
CA ASN A 39 6.65 -1.53 4.46
C ASN A 39 5.27 -1.69 3.82
N ALA A 40 4.87 -0.78 2.93
CA ALA A 40 3.63 -0.90 2.17
C ALA A 40 3.62 -2.15 1.28
N ILE A 41 4.72 -2.48 0.60
CA ILE A 41 4.87 -3.70 -0.21
C ILE A 41 4.62 -4.95 0.65
N ILE A 42 5.27 -5.06 1.82
CA ILE A 42 5.12 -6.22 2.72
C ILE A 42 3.66 -6.43 3.12
N VAL A 43 2.95 -5.36 3.48
CA VAL A 43 1.55 -5.45 3.91
C VAL A 43 0.65 -5.83 2.73
N VAL A 44 0.84 -5.24 1.55
CA VAL A 44 0.08 -5.61 0.33
C VAL A 44 0.30 -7.09 -0.02
N GLU A 45 1.54 -7.59 0.06
CA GLU A 45 1.85 -9.01 -0.17
C GLU A 45 1.13 -9.92 0.84
N LYS A 46 1.16 -9.59 2.13
CA LYS A 46 0.45 -10.33 3.18
C LYS A 46 -1.07 -10.32 3.01
N LEU A 47 -1.68 -9.21 2.60
CA LEU A 47 -3.12 -9.13 2.33
C LEU A 47 -3.50 -10.07 1.18
N ARG A 48 -2.71 -10.08 0.10
CA ARG A 48 -2.92 -10.97 -1.04
C ARG A 48 -2.74 -12.45 -0.68
N GLU A 49 -1.79 -12.77 0.20
CA GLU A 49 -1.60 -14.13 0.72
C GLU A 49 -2.76 -14.58 1.62
N GLY A 50 -3.25 -13.69 2.49
CA GLY A 50 -4.40 -13.95 3.37
C GLY A 50 -5.67 -14.25 2.58
N GLU A 51 -5.92 -13.55 1.48
CA GLU A 51 -7.05 -13.83 0.58
C GLU A 51 -6.97 -15.23 -0.05
N LYS A 52 -5.78 -15.73 -0.35
CA LYS A 52 -5.60 -17.09 -0.92
C LYS A 52 -5.93 -18.21 0.07
N ARG A 53 -5.77 -17.97 1.38
CA ARG A 53 -6.05 -18.97 2.43
C ARG A 53 -7.54 -19.07 2.79
N GLY A 54 -8.32 -18.00 2.57
CA GLY A 54 -9.76 -17.98 2.82
C GLY A 54 -10.57 -18.32 1.56
N MET A 55 -10.74 -19.61 1.24
CA MET A 55 -11.50 -20.13 0.09
C MET A 55 -13.03 -19.83 0.08
N PHE A 56 -13.50 -18.66 0.58
CA PHE A 56 -14.93 -18.31 0.64
C PHE A 56 -15.21 -16.82 0.39
N SER A 57 -14.97 -16.31 -0.83
CA SER A 57 -15.33 -14.92 -1.15
C SER A 57 -15.67 -14.59 -2.59
N ILE A 58 -16.27 -15.56 -3.27
CA ILE A 58 -16.28 -15.67 -4.72
C ILE A 58 -17.06 -14.56 -5.48
N LEU A 59 -17.70 -13.57 -4.85
CA LEU A 59 -18.50 -12.61 -5.64
C LEU A 59 -18.37 -11.11 -5.32
N LYS A 60 -17.44 -10.68 -4.45
CA LYS A 60 -17.22 -9.23 -4.18
C LYS A 60 -15.74 -8.78 -4.18
N ARG A 61 -14.79 -9.61 -4.63
CA ARG A 61 -13.33 -9.37 -4.45
C ARG A 61 -12.48 -9.37 -5.74
N SER A 62 -13.05 -9.08 -6.91
CA SER A 62 -12.23 -8.89 -8.13
C SER A 62 -11.43 -7.58 -8.06
N ASP A 63 -12.10 -6.48 -7.78
CA ASP A 63 -11.52 -5.15 -8.03
C ASP A 63 -10.52 -4.76 -6.95
N LYS A 64 -10.76 -5.15 -5.69
CA LYS A 64 -9.77 -5.01 -4.61
C LYS A 64 -8.50 -5.81 -4.92
N LYS A 65 -8.63 -7.02 -5.45
CA LYS A 65 -7.47 -7.83 -5.85
C LYS A 65 -6.69 -7.17 -6.98
N LYS A 66 -7.38 -6.65 -8.01
CA LYS A 66 -6.76 -5.90 -9.12
C LYS A 66 -6.09 -4.61 -8.64
N LEU A 67 -6.72 -3.91 -7.69
CA LEU A 67 -6.15 -2.73 -7.05
C LEU A 67 -4.86 -3.09 -6.34
N LEU A 68 -4.87 -4.10 -5.46
CA LEU A 68 -3.67 -4.54 -4.74
C LEU A 68 -2.56 -5.01 -5.68
N GLU A 69 -2.89 -5.63 -6.81
CA GLU A 69 -1.89 -6.00 -7.83
C GLU A 69 -1.29 -4.79 -8.54
N THR A 70 -2.12 -3.83 -8.92
CA THR A 70 -1.68 -2.58 -9.54
C THR A 70 -0.80 -1.78 -8.59
N VAL A 71 -1.27 -1.59 -7.35
CA VAL A 71 -0.54 -0.89 -6.29
C VAL A 71 0.79 -1.58 -6.02
N LEU A 72 0.83 -2.91 -5.90
CA LEU A 72 2.08 -3.64 -5.67
C LEU A 72 3.10 -3.39 -6.78
N LYS A 73 2.66 -3.36 -8.05
CA LYS A 73 3.54 -3.06 -9.19
C LYS A 73 4.07 -1.62 -9.11
N GLN A 74 3.19 -0.66 -8.83
CA GLN A 74 3.56 0.75 -8.71
C GLN A 74 4.52 0.98 -7.54
N LEU A 75 4.29 0.35 -6.39
CA LEU A 75 5.20 0.43 -5.23
C LEU A 75 6.59 -0.13 -5.54
N LYS A 76 6.68 -1.28 -6.23
CA LYS A 76 7.97 -1.85 -6.64
C LYS A 76 8.70 -0.93 -7.62
N GLN A 77 7.99 -0.35 -8.58
CA GLN A 77 8.56 0.65 -9.49
C GLN A 77 9.04 1.90 -8.73
N LEU A 78 8.24 2.39 -7.77
CA LEU A 78 8.56 3.55 -6.95
C LEU A 78 9.87 3.35 -6.18
N THR A 79 10.04 2.16 -5.57
CA THR A 79 11.29 1.79 -4.88
C THR A 79 12.51 1.74 -5.80
N GLN A 80 12.33 1.32 -7.06
CA GLN A 80 13.43 1.28 -8.03
C GLN A 80 13.83 2.69 -8.49
N GLN A 81 12.85 3.58 -8.67
CA GLN A 81 13.08 4.96 -9.08
C GLN A 81 13.77 5.81 -7.99
N HIS A 82 13.53 5.50 -6.71
CA HIS A 82 14.08 6.25 -5.57
C HIS A 82 15.26 5.55 -4.88
N ALA A 83 15.84 4.52 -5.51
CA ALA A 83 17.03 3.83 -5.01
C ALA A 83 18.35 4.39 -5.58
N SER A 84 18.32 5.59 -6.19
CA SER A 84 19.49 6.26 -6.81
C SER A 84 20.06 7.37 -5.93
#